data_AF-A0A7S1FKW9-F1
#
_entry.id   AF-A0A7S1FKW9-F1
#
_cell.length_a   1.000
_cell.length_b   1.000
_cell.length_c   1.000
_cell.angle_alpha   90.00
_cell.angle_beta   90.00
_cell.angle_gamma   90.00
#
_symmetry.space_group_name_H-M   'P 1'
#
loop_
_entity.id
_entity.type
_entity.pdbx_description
1 polymer ?
#
loop_
_entity_poly.entity_id
_entity_poly.type
_entity_poly.pdbx_seq_one_letter_code
_entity_poly.pdbx_strand_id
1 'polypeptide(L)'
;GGTSLARAALAAGPDPSAAIARVRALLTRLPPSRGVSLLRLDLRALEAGVPLRPLAAWIRDPAEAGREGPPALEAPDVGNLLADGGAGGEDADKRTALAGEVAAYASEWGAKGCLAADLDPYLRVLAQGTTSGPLTEWCCSVTPPGPEEDERALHTYVSATAVSARLGSAVVPWGEVLETWGGRHAAAPPLQPAGTFDPTLLEPFVADELLLEFCRSLPPGRECLALHAGGLLERALAAHPASSSLTLRLLRLHVSLGSHQRAHALYDMLEVKSVQLDSLSHLILPVLVEGASYVAVGEICEEVLALHRSTKRSAPDAAVRSVSCGNYSQCEELRRFCARMGPGSVQFLACCALALDCAPLAPPAPSRARGTRVTSPRPRRGKLGQRGFTGDVSLDAPRAASLLRA
;
A
#
# COMPACT_ATOMS: atom_id res chain seq x y z
N GLY A 1 20.81 -16.31 -6.21
CA GLY A 1 21.22 -14.90 -6.13
C GLY A 1 21.63 -14.52 -4.72
N GLY A 2 20.68 -14.28 -3.80
CA GLY A 2 20.98 -13.79 -2.45
C GLY A 2 21.95 -14.65 -1.61
N THR A 3 21.89 -15.98 -1.75
CA THR A 3 22.75 -16.92 -1.00
C THR A 3 24.25 -16.85 -1.36
N SER A 4 24.62 -16.40 -2.56
CA SER A 4 26.04 -16.22 -2.93
C SER A 4 26.59 -14.89 -2.42
N LEU A 5 25.78 -13.84 -2.43
CA LEU A 5 26.13 -12.56 -1.80
C LEU A 5 26.27 -12.72 -0.28
N ALA A 6 25.46 -13.58 0.36
CA ALA A 6 25.47 -13.79 1.81
C ALA A 6 26.79 -14.40 2.24
N ARG A 7 27.21 -15.43 1.50
CA ARG A 7 28.51 -16.08 1.70
C ARG A 7 29.67 -15.13 1.43
N ALA A 8 29.53 -14.23 0.45
CA ALA A 8 30.58 -13.27 0.13
C ALA A 8 30.74 -12.18 1.20
N ALA A 9 29.64 -11.68 1.75
CA ALA A 9 29.64 -10.75 2.87
C ALA A 9 30.20 -11.40 4.15
N LEU A 10 29.73 -12.60 4.50
CA LEU A 10 30.25 -13.39 5.62
C LEU A 10 31.76 -13.68 5.51
N ALA A 11 32.27 -13.88 4.30
CA ALA A 11 33.68 -14.17 4.06
C ALA A 11 34.59 -12.91 4.10
N ALA A 12 34.03 -11.70 4.19
CA ALA A 12 34.78 -10.45 4.14
C ALA A 12 35.36 -10.02 5.50
N GLY A 13 34.90 -10.62 6.61
CA GLY A 13 35.28 -10.19 7.96
C GLY A 13 34.55 -8.92 8.40
N PRO A 14 34.92 -8.33 9.56
CA PRO A 14 34.17 -7.23 10.17
C PRO A 14 34.35 -5.86 9.49
N ASP A 15 35.23 -5.74 8.48
CA ASP A 15 35.46 -4.47 7.78
C ASP A 15 34.37 -4.23 6.70
N PRO A 16 33.49 -3.23 6.89
CA PRO A 16 32.43 -2.92 5.94
C PRO A 16 32.98 -2.48 4.56
N SER A 17 34.16 -1.86 4.50
CA SER A 17 34.77 -1.41 3.24
C SER A 17 35.17 -2.60 2.37
N ALA A 18 35.77 -3.63 2.98
CA ALA A 18 36.13 -4.87 2.30
C ALA A 18 34.89 -5.65 1.82
N ALA A 19 33.81 -5.66 2.62
CA ALA A 19 32.55 -6.29 2.24
C ALA A 19 31.92 -5.59 1.02
N ILE A 20 31.85 -4.26 1.02
CA ILE A 20 31.35 -3.44 -0.09
C ILE A 20 32.14 -3.71 -1.37
N ALA A 21 33.47 -3.69 -1.30
CA ALA A 21 34.33 -3.94 -2.46
C ALA A 21 34.10 -5.32 -3.09
N ARG A 22 33.90 -6.36 -2.27
CA ARG A 22 33.61 -7.72 -2.75
C ARG A 22 32.22 -7.86 -3.36
N VAL A 23 31.21 -7.27 -2.73
CA VAL A 23 29.84 -7.22 -3.29
C VAL A 23 29.86 -6.53 -4.65
N ARG A 24 30.57 -5.40 -4.77
CA ARG A 24 30.77 -4.70 -6.05
C ARG A 24 31.38 -5.60 -7.11
N ALA A 25 32.48 -6.29 -6.79
CA ALA A 25 33.16 -7.20 -7.72
C ALA A 25 32.31 -8.40 -8.15
N LEU A 26 31.34 -8.83 -7.32
CA LEU A 26 30.37 -9.86 -7.70
C LEU A 26 29.28 -9.31 -8.61
N LEU A 27 28.77 -8.11 -8.33
CA LEU A 27 27.72 -7.46 -9.12
C LEU A 27 28.18 -7.13 -10.56
N THR A 28 29.49 -6.98 -10.81
CA THR A 28 30.03 -6.80 -12.17
C THR A 28 30.08 -8.10 -12.97
N ARG A 29 30.05 -9.26 -12.32
CA ARG A 29 30.08 -10.58 -12.97
C ARG A 29 28.69 -11.16 -13.23
N LEU A 30 27.66 -10.61 -12.59
CA LEU A 30 26.29 -11.04 -12.77
C LEU A 30 25.68 -10.42 -14.04
N PRO A 31 24.83 -11.16 -14.77
CA PRO A 31 24.12 -10.61 -15.92
C PRO A 31 23.22 -9.44 -15.49
N PRO A 32 23.04 -8.43 -16.36
CA PRO A 32 22.15 -7.31 -16.07
C PRO A 32 20.73 -7.84 -15.85
N SER A 33 20.15 -7.48 -14.71
CA SER A 33 18.77 -7.80 -14.34
C SER A 33 18.30 -6.76 -13.32
N ARG A 34 16.98 -6.56 -13.22
CA ARG A 34 16.39 -5.61 -12.26
C ARG A 34 16.93 -5.77 -10.85
N GLY A 35 17.05 -7.02 -10.39
CA GLY A 35 17.59 -7.31 -9.05
C GLY A 35 19.07 -6.95 -8.89
N VAL A 36 19.88 -7.10 -9.94
CA VAL A 36 21.28 -6.68 -9.93
C VAL A 36 21.38 -5.16 -9.95
N SER A 37 20.55 -4.47 -10.73
CA SER A 37 20.52 -3.00 -10.77
C SER A 37 20.06 -2.40 -9.43
N LEU A 38 19.07 -3.01 -8.76
CA LEU A 38 18.65 -2.63 -7.40
C LEU A 38 19.77 -2.82 -6.37
N LEU A 39 20.49 -3.95 -6.42
CA LEU A 39 21.62 -4.19 -5.51
C LEU A 39 22.77 -3.20 -5.73
N ARG A 40 22.97 -2.73 -6.97
CA ARG A 40 23.94 -1.66 -7.25
C ARG A 40 23.49 -0.34 -6.62
N LEU A 41 22.21 0.01 -6.73
CA LEU A 41 21.65 1.17 -6.05
C LEU A 41 21.79 1.06 -4.53
N ASP A 42 21.45 -0.10 -3.94
CA ASP A 42 21.54 -0.31 -2.51
C ASP A 42 22.98 -0.10 -2.01
N LEU A 43 23.96 -0.64 -2.76
CA LEU A 43 25.38 -0.49 -2.47
C LEU A 43 25.84 0.97 -2.54
N ARG A 44 25.40 1.71 -3.58
CA ARG A 44 25.71 3.13 -3.77
C ARG A 44 25.10 4.01 -2.69
N ALA A 45 23.87 3.73 -2.30
CA ALA A 45 23.23 4.42 -1.19
C ALA A 45 23.99 4.18 0.12
N LEU A 46 24.44 2.95 0.37
CA LEU A 46 25.31 2.64 1.51
C LEU A 46 26.63 3.43 1.50
N GLU A 47 27.27 3.55 0.34
CA GLU A 47 28.48 4.37 0.15
C GLU A 47 28.21 5.86 0.38
N ALA A 48 27.01 6.34 0.06
CA ALA A 48 26.54 7.70 0.32
C ALA A 48 26.07 7.91 1.77
N GLY A 49 26.29 6.95 2.67
CA GLY A 49 25.90 7.03 4.07
C GLY A 49 24.40 6.86 4.31
N VAL A 50 23.63 6.37 3.32
CA VAL A 50 22.21 6.08 3.46
C VAL A 50 22.03 4.68 4.05
N PRO A 51 21.52 4.54 5.27
CA PRO A 51 21.29 3.24 5.88
C PRO A 51 20.04 2.59 5.28
N LEU A 52 20.17 1.88 4.17
CA LEU A 52 19.11 1.02 3.67
C LEU A 52 19.04 -0.24 4.53
N ARG A 53 18.03 -0.30 5.42
CA ARG A 53 17.88 -1.36 6.44
C ARG A 53 18.08 -2.79 5.93
N PRO A 54 17.53 -3.22 4.77
CA PRO A 54 17.66 -4.62 4.35
C PRO A 54 19.11 -5.02 4.08
N LEU A 55 19.88 -4.20 3.35
CA LEU A 55 21.27 -4.52 3.02
C LEU A 55 22.21 -4.22 4.18
N ALA A 56 21.98 -3.13 4.93
CA ALA A 56 22.81 -2.76 6.07
C ALA A 56 22.68 -3.75 7.24
N ALA A 57 21.47 -4.21 7.56
CA ALA A 57 21.27 -5.25 8.57
C ALA A 57 21.93 -6.58 8.13
N TRP A 58 21.79 -6.91 6.85
CA TRP A 58 22.37 -8.13 6.29
C TRP A 58 23.90 -8.10 6.18
N ILE A 59 24.52 -6.94 5.96
CA ILE A 59 25.98 -6.78 6.00
C ILE A 59 26.50 -6.86 7.44
N ARG A 60 25.77 -6.34 8.43
CA ARG A 60 26.19 -6.31 9.84
C ARG A 60 26.05 -7.67 10.53
N ASP A 61 24.90 -8.34 10.34
CA ASP A 61 24.66 -9.67 10.91
C ASP A 61 23.78 -10.53 9.98
N PRO A 62 24.41 -11.38 9.16
CA PRO A 62 23.72 -12.29 8.25
C PRO A 62 22.86 -13.35 8.98
N ALA A 63 23.11 -13.61 10.26
CA ALA A 63 22.35 -14.57 11.07
C ALA A 63 21.08 -13.94 11.67
N GLU A 64 21.09 -12.65 12.00
CA GLU A 64 19.88 -11.91 12.41
C GLU A 64 18.93 -11.68 11.24
N ALA A 65 19.45 -11.41 10.04
CA ALA A 65 18.63 -11.21 8.85
C ALA A 65 17.81 -12.44 8.42
N GLY A 66 18.13 -13.63 8.94
CA GLY A 66 17.35 -14.86 8.75
C GLY A 66 16.34 -15.16 9.88
N ARG A 67 16.43 -14.48 11.03
CA ARG A 67 15.61 -14.74 12.24
C ARG A 67 14.50 -13.72 12.43
N GLU A 68 14.73 -12.48 12.02
CA GLU A 68 13.71 -11.45 11.98
C GLU A 68 13.13 -11.43 10.57
N GLY A 69 11.88 -11.93 10.42
CA GLY A 69 11.10 -11.60 9.22
C GLY A 69 11.09 -10.07 9.04
N PRO A 70 11.04 -9.56 7.81
CA PRO A 70 11.25 -8.14 7.54
C PRO A 70 10.36 -7.33 8.48
N PRO A 71 10.92 -6.49 9.39
CA PRO A 71 10.10 -5.56 10.13
C PRO A 71 9.32 -4.74 9.10
N ALA A 72 8.07 -4.40 9.41
CA ALA A 72 7.28 -3.53 8.57
C ALA A 72 8.17 -2.37 8.08
N LEU A 73 8.10 -2.07 6.79
CA LEU A 73 8.84 -1.03 6.07
C LEU A 73 8.49 0.38 6.60
N GLU A 74 8.67 0.60 7.90
CA GLU A 74 8.87 1.92 8.45
C GLU A 74 10.36 2.18 8.30
N ALA A 75 10.71 2.81 7.18
CA ALA A 75 11.99 3.50 7.09
C ALA A 75 12.11 4.33 8.38
N PRO A 76 13.20 4.20 9.17
CA PRO A 76 13.43 5.17 10.23
C PRO A 76 13.35 6.55 9.60
N ASP A 77 12.99 7.58 10.37
CA ASP A 77 13.00 8.96 9.89
C ASP A 77 14.45 9.33 9.52
N VAL A 78 14.87 8.94 8.31
CA VAL A 78 16.25 9.07 7.80
C VAL A 78 16.61 10.54 7.68
N GLY A 79 15.60 11.42 7.62
CA GLY A 79 15.77 12.87 7.67
C GLY A 79 16.53 13.33 8.90
N ASN A 80 16.28 12.75 10.08
CA ASN A 80 16.95 13.18 11.31
C ASN A 80 18.37 12.62 11.47
N LEU A 81 18.70 11.49 10.83
CA LEU A 81 20.06 10.92 10.88
C LEU A 81 21.03 11.59 9.89
N LEU A 82 20.52 12.26 8.85
CA LEU A 82 21.33 12.93 7.83
C LEU A 82 21.39 14.45 8.00
N ALA A 83 20.52 15.06 8.81
CA ALA A 83 20.49 16.51 9.03
C ALA A 83 21.67 17.04 9.88
N ASP A 84 22.29 16.20 10.72
CA ASP A 84 23.38 16.61 11.61
C ASP A 84 24.79 16.35 11.02
N GLY A 85 24.89 15.74 9.84
CA GLY A 85 26.16 15.51 9.15
C GLY A 85 26.62 16.75 8.39
N GLY A 86 27.64 17.44 8.91
CA GLY A 86 28.19 18.67 8.33
C GLY A 86 28.47 18.55 6.83
N ALA A 87 28.08 19.59 6.09
CA ALA A 87 28.19 19.73 4.64
C ALA A 87 29.65 19.73 4.12
N GLY A 88 30.34 18.60 4.27
CA GLY A 88 31.62 18.34 3.61
C GLY A 88 31.38 18.05 2.13
N GLY A 89 32.25 18.57 1.26
CA GLY A 89 32.15 18.35 -0.20
C GLY A 89 32.12 16.86 -0.61
N GLU A 90 32.70 15.97 0.21
CA GLU A 90 32.71 14.53 -0.05
C GLU A 90 31.29 13.91 -0.06
N ASP A 91 30.36 14.43 0.74
CA ASP A 91 28.98 13.92 0.76
C ASP A 91 28.16 14.40 -0.44
N ALA A 92 28.47 15.59 -0.96
CA ALA A 92 27.85 16.10 -2.19
C ALA A 92 28.26 15.28 -3.41
N ASP A 93 29.53 14.87 -3.49
CA ASP A 93 30.04 14.02 -4.58
C ASP A 93 29.38 12.62 -4.55
N LYS A 94 29.24 12.03 -3.36
CA LYS A 94 28.56 10.73 -3.17
C LYS A 94 27.08 10.79 -3.55
N ARG A 95 26.37 11.87 -3.16
CA ARG A 95 24.96 12.08 -3.54
C ARG A 95 24.81 12.29 -5.05
N THR A 96 25.73 13.01 -5.68
CA THR A 96 25.75 13.21 -7.14
C THR A 96 25.96 11.88 -7.86
N ALA A 97 26.88 11.04 -7.38
CA ALA A 97 27.09 9.70 -7.92
C ALA A 97 25.83 8.82 -7.77
N LEU A 98 25.17 8.86 -6.60
CA LEU A 98 23.90 8.15 -6.39
C LEU A 98 22.81 8.64 -7.36
N ALA A 99 22.67 9.95 -7.56
CA ALA A 99 21.71 10.52 -8.49
C ALA A 99 21.94 10.04 -9.94
N GLY A 100 23.20 9.95 -10.37
CA GLY A 100 23.57 9.39 -11.68
C GLY A 100 23.16 7.92 -11.84
N GLU A 101 23.37 7.10 -10.81
CA GLU A 101 22.99 5.67 -10.82
C GLU A 101 21.47 5.49 -10.78
N VAL A 102 20.75 6.32 -10.02
CA VAL A 102 19.28 6.34 -10.00
C VAL A 102 18.72 6.75 -11.36
N ALA A 103 19.30 7.75 -12.02
CA ALA A 103 18.90 8.16 -13.37
C ALA A 103 19.17 7.07 -14.41
N ALA A 104 20.30 6.35 -14.30
CA ALA A 104 20.60 5.21 -15.15
C ALA A 104 19.60 4.07 -14.95
N TYR A 105 19.24 3.75 -13.69
CA TYR A 105 18.19 2.78 -13.37
C TYR A 105 16.83 3.19 -13.96
N ALA A 106 16.47 4.47 -13.81
CA ALA A 106 15.24 5.02 -14.35
C ALA A 106 15.18 4.97 -15.89
N SER A 107 16.31 5.17 -16.56
CA SER A 107 16.42 5.03 -18.01
C SER A 107 16.23 3.58 -18.47
N GLU A 108 16.77 2.62 -17.73
CA GLU A 108 16.66 1.19 -18.06
C GLU A 108 15.24 0.63 -17.77
N TRP A 109 14.67 1.01 -16.62
CA TRP A 109 13.43 0.44 -16.07
C TRP A 109 12.23 1.40 -16.11
N GLY A 110 12.36 2.53 -16.80
CA GLY A 110 11.38 3.62 -16.87
C GLY A 110 9.97 3.16 -17.20
N ALA A 111 9.86 2.16 -18.08
CA ALA A 111 8.58 1.63 -18.53
C ALA A 111 7.92 0.63 -17.57
N LYS A 112 8.50 0.35 -16.39
CA LYS A 112 7.92 -0.58 -15.42
C LYS A 112 7.12 0.19 -14.37
N GLY A 113 5.87 -0.21 -14.14
CA GLY A 113 5.00 0.42 -13.13
C GLY A 113 5.49 0.33 -11.68
N CYS A 114 6.58 -0.39 -11.40
CA CYS A 114 7.21 -0.48 -10.09
C CYS A 114 8.37 0.50 -9.89
N LEU A 115 8.77 1.27 -10.92
CA LEU A 115 9.94 2.15 -10.87
C LEU A 115 9.87 3.13 -9.69
N ALA A 116 8.74 3.82 -9.52
CA ALA A 116 8.61 4.83 -8.47
C ALA A 116 8.73 4.22 -7.06
N ALA A 117 8.17 3.02 -6.85
CA ALA A 117 8.27 2.30 -5.58
C ALA A 117 9.70 1.78 -5.32
N ASP A 118 10.37 1.29 -6.37
CA ASP A 118 11.77 0.86 -6.32
C ASP A 118 12.69 2.04 -5.93
N LEU A 119 12.42 3.23 -6.47
CA LEU A 119 13.25 4.42 -6.26
C LEU A 119 12.91 5.20 -4.98
N ASP A 120 11.72 5.02 -4.39
CA ASP A 120 11.23 5.81 -3.24
C ASP A 120 12.25 5.97 -2.09
N PRO A 121 12.99 4.92 -1.65
CA PRO A 121 13.97 5.07 -0.58
C PRO A 121 15.12 6.02 -0.94
N TYR A 122 15.51 6.06 -2.21
CA TYR A 122 16.60 6.88 -2.72
C TYR A 122 16.15 8.31 -2.98
N LEU A 123 14.91 8.49 -3.49
CA LEU A 123 14.34 9.80 -3.78
C LEU A 123 14.23 10.65 -2.51
N ARG A 124 13.88 10.06 -1.36
CA ARG A 124 13.84 10.78 -0.08
C ARG A 124 15.19 11.38 0.32
N VAL A 125 16.28 10.69 0.02
CA VAL A 125 17.65 11.18 0.29
C VAL A 125 18.01 12.28 -0.71
N LEU A 126 17.70 12.06 -1.98
CA LEU A 126 18.02 13.03 -3.04
C LEU A 126 17.20 14.32 -2.93
N ALA A 127 15.96 14.25 -2.45
CA ALA A 127 15.08 15.41 -2.25
C ALA A 127 15.59 16.38 -1.17
N GLN A 128 16.46 15.95 -0.27
CA GLN A 128 17.03 16.78 0.79
C GLN A 128 18.25 17.61 0.33
N GLY A 129 18.72 17.44 -0.92
CA GLY A 129 19.91 18.11 -1.44
C GLY A 129 19.66 18.85 -2.76
N THR A 130 20.59 19.74 -3.12
CA THR A 130 20.61 20.42 -4.43
C THR A 130 21.12 19.55 -5.58
N THR A 131 21.49 18.29 -5.30
CA THR A 131 22.23 17.40 -6.23
C THR A 131 21.35 16.39 -6.97
N SER A 132 20.09 16.72 -7.27
CA SER A 132 19.19 15.87 -8.07
C SER A 132 19.37 16.04 -9.59
N GLY A 133 20.39 16.78 -10.04
CA GLY A 133 20.59 17.22 -11.43
C GLY A 133 20.36 16.13 -12.49
N PRO A 134 21.11 15.01 -12.48
CA PRO A 134 20.97 13.96 -13.49
C PRO A 134 19.57 13.33 -13.55
N LEU A 135 18.94 13.19 -12.38
CA LEU A 135 17.61 12.58 -12.30
C LEU A 135 16.51 13.56 -12.72
N THR A 136 16.68 14.84 -12.40
CA THR A 136 15.80 15.92 -12.87
C THR A 136 15.90 16.06 -14.39
N GLU A 137 17.12 15.99 -14.93
CA GLU A 137 17.37 15.98 -16.38
C GLU A 137 16.69 14.78 -17.05
N TRP A 138 16.80 13.58 -16.47
CA TRP A 138 16.05 12.42 -16.96
C TRP A 138 14.54 12.67 -16.94
N CYS A 139 13.97 13.15 -15.83
CA CYS A 139 12.54 13.48 -15.75
C CYS A 139 12.11 14.49 -16.81
N CYS A 140 12.90 15.54 -17.05
CA CYS A 140 12.63 16.56 -18.06
C CYS A 140 12.83 16.07 -19.50
N SER A 141 13.65 15.03 -19.71
CA SER A 141 13.88 14.43 -21.02
C SER A 141 12.71 13.58 -21.51
N VAL A 142 11.85 13.12 -20.60
CA VAL A 142 10.70 12.28 -20.94
C VAL A 142 9.50 13.16 -21.25
N THR A 143 9.14 13.25 -22.52
CA THR A 143 7.99 14.05 -23.00
C THR A 143 6.67 13.29 -22.89
N PRO A 144 5.53 13.99 -22.77
CA PRO A 144 4.21 13.37 -22.86
C PRO A 144 4.07 12.63 -24.20
N PRO A 145 3.63 11.37 -24.20
CA PRO A 145 3.49 10.62 -25.45
C PRO A 145 2.27 11.08 -26.24
N GLY A 146 2.39 11.17 -27.57
CA GLY A 146 1.26 11.40 -28.47
C GLY A 146 0.18 10.30 -28.39
N PRO A 147 -1.02 10.50 -28.96
CA PRO A 147 -2.14 9.55 -28.86
C PRO A 147 -1.85 8.17 -29.49
N GLU A 148 -0.95 8.10 -30.47
CA GLU A 148 -0.59 6.87 -31.20
C GLU A 148 0.68 6.18 -30.66
N GLU A 149 1.33 6.75 -29.65
CA GLU A 149 2.61 6.24 -29.14
C GLU A 149 2.45 5.01 -28.24
N ASP A 150 3.50 4.17 -28.27
CA ASP A 150 3.65 2.92 -27.52
C ASP A 150 3.32 3.06 -26.03
N GLU A 151 2.66 2.06 -25.47
CA GLU A 151 2.35 1.90 -24.05
C GLU A 151 3.60 2.07 -23.17
N ARG A 152 4.76 1.60 -23.69
CA ARG A 152 6.06 1.77 -23.04
C ARG A 152 6.42 3.24 -22.80
N ALA A 153 6.13 4.13 -23.75
CA ALA A 153 6.40 5.56 -23.64
C ALA A 153 5.51 6.20 -22.57
N LEU A 154 4.23 5.83 -22.53
CA LEU A 154 3.30 6.24 -21.47
C LEU A 154 3.80 5.83 -20.09
N HIS A 155 4.24 4.57 -19.92
CA HIS A 155 4.79 4.13 -18.64
C HIS A 155 6.01 4.92 -18.20
N THR A 156 6.89 5.23 -19.15
CA THR A 156 8.10 5.99 -18.88
C THR A 156 7.75 7.41 -18.45
N TYR A 157 6.83 8.07 -19.17
CA TYR A 157 6.36 9.42 -18.84
C TYR A 157 5.72 9.50 -17.45
N VAL A 158 4.89 8.52 -17.11
CA VAL A 158 4.20 8.48 -15.83
C VAL A 158 5.18 8.23 -14.69
N SER A 159 6.10 7.29 -14.87
CA SER A 159 7.11 7.00 -13.87
C SER A 159 8.04 8.20 -13.69
N ALA A 160 8.42 8.89 -14.77
CA ALA A 160 9.17 10.14 -14.72
C ALA A 160 8.43 11.23 -13.94
N THR A 161 7.13 11.38 -14.17
CA THR A 161 6.27 12.34 -13.45
C THR A 161 6.19 11.99 -11.97
N ALA A 162 5.97 10.73 -11.63
CA ALA A 162 5.88 10.25 -10.24
C ALA A 162 7.21 10.38 -9.48
N VAL A 163 8.34 10.22 -10.16
CA VAL A 163 9.69 10.46 -9.62
C VAL A 163 9.92 11.96 -9.42
N SER A 164 9.61 12.78 -10.44
CA SER A 164 9.76 14.23 -10.40
C SER A 164 8.99 14.87 -9.23
N ALA A 165 7.76 14.41 -9.02
CA ALA A 165 6.95 14.91 -7.91
C ALA A 165 7.53 14.54 -6.53
N ARG A 166 8.04 13.31 -6.36
CA ARG A 166 8.72 12.88 -5.13
C ARG A 166 10.01 13.65 -4.84
N LEU A 167 10.67 14.18 -5.88
CA LEU A 167 11.84 15.04 -5.74
C LEU A 167 11.47 16.48 -5.34
N GLY A 168 10.19 16.86 -5.45
CA GLY A 168 9.73 18.24 -5.24
C GLY A 168 10.28 19.23 -6.27
N SER A 169 10.87 18.76 -7.39
CA SER A 169 11.59 19.62 -8.33
C SER A 169 10.71 20.25 -9.42
N ALA A 170 9.49 19.74 -9.63
CA ALA A 170 8.60 20.25 -10.67
C ALA A 170 7.19 20.53 -10.17
N VAL A 171 6.64 21.65 -10.62
CA VAL A 171 5.19 21.77 -10.84
C VAL A 171 4.87 20.77 -11.93
N VAL A 172 4.38 19.59 -11.55
CA VAL A 172 3.84 18.65 -12.53
C VAL A 172 2.74 19.39 -13.31
N PRO A 173 2.80 19.46 -14.65
CA PRO A 173 1.76 20.09 -15.46
C PRO A 173 0.54 19.17 -15.49
N TRP A 174 -0.14 19.06 -14.34
CA TRP A 174 -1.25 18.15 -14.11
C TRP A 174 -2.36 18.33 -15.16
N GLY A 175 -2.58 19.57 -15.61
CA GLY A 175 -3.50 19.86 -16.71
C GLY A 175 -3.15 19.09 -17.98
N GLU A 176 -1.90 19.15 -18.44
CA GLU A 176 -1.44 18.47 -19.67
C GLU A 176 -1.50 16.95 -19.53
N VAL A 177 -1.13 16.41 -18.36
CA VAL A 177 -1.21 14.97 -18.07
C VAL A 177 -2.66 14.50 -18.15
N LEU A 178 -3.59 15.25 -17.54
CA LEU A 178 -5.01 14.93 -17.53
C LEU A 178 -5.66 15.13 -18.90
N GLU A 179 -5.25 16.11 -19.69
CA GLU A 179 -5.70 16.31 -21.06
C GLU A 179 -5.21 15.19 -21.98
N THR A 180 -3.95 14.79 -21.87
CA THR A 180 -3.37 13.67 -22.63
C THR A 180 -4.10 12.36 -22.30
N TRP A 181 -4.36 12.13 -21.01
CA TRP A 181 -5.11 10.97 -20.54
C TRP A 181 -6.58 11.01 -20.97
N GLY A 182 -7.24 12.16 -20.75
CA GLY A 182 -8.62 12.40 -21.12
C GLY A 182 -8.86 12.29 -22.63
N GLY A 183 -7.91 12.73 -23.46
CA GLY A 183 -7.95 12.60 -24.91
C GLY A 183 -7.91 11.13 -25.37
N ARG A 184 -6.99 10.32 -24.81
CA ARG A 184 -6.93 8.87 -25.10
C ARG A 184 -8.21 8.15 -24.69
N HIS A 185 -8.74 8.43 -23.49
CA HIS A 185 -9.96 7.78 -23.00
C HIS A 185 -11.26 8.31 -23.60
N ALA A 186 -11.29 9.55 -24.09
CA ALA A 186 -12.44 10.05 -24.85
C ALA A 186 -12.51 9.44 -26.25
N ALA A 187 -11.34 9.11 -26.83
CA ALA A 187 -11.25 8.44 -28.13
C ALA A 187 -11.41 6.91 -28.03
N ALA A 188 -11.15 6.31 -26.86
CA ALA A 188 -11.35 4.89 -26.64
C ALA A 188 -12.84 4.51 -26.80
N PRO A 189 -13.18 3.52 -27.63
CA PRO A 189 -14.56 3.04 -27.72
C PRO A 189 -15.02 2.52 -26.34
N PRO A 190 -16.31 2.63 -26.01
CA PRO A 190 -16.84 2.08 -24.77
C PRO A 190 -16.42 0.61 -24.66
N LEU A 191 -15.75 0.27 -23.55
CA LEU A 191 -15.19 -1.05 -23.30
C LEU A 191 -16.24 -2.12 -23.64
N GLN A 192 -15.90 -2.99 -24.59
CA GLN A 192 -16.81 -4.07 -24.97
C GLN A 192 -17.09 -4.97 -23.76
N PRO A 193 -18.33 -5.45 -23.61
CA PRO A 193 -18.72 -6.22 -22.44
C PRO A 193 -17.91 -7.52 -22.33
N ALA A 194 -17.14 -7.60 -21.24
CA ALA A 194 -16.69 -8.81 -20.55
C ALA A 194 -16.49 -10.07 -21.42
N GLY A 195 -15.37 -10.15 -22.13
CA GLY A 195 -14.95 -11.39 -22.80
C GLY A 195 -13.44 -11.65 -22.76
N THR A 196 -12.65 -10.59 -22.90
CA THR A 196 -11.19 -10.64 -22.83
C THR A 196 -10.73 -9.41 -22.07
N PHE A 197 -10.83 -9.47 -20.74
CA PHE A 197 -10.15 -8.49 -19.89
C PHE A 197 -8.66 -8.71 -20.12
N ASP A 198 -7.99 -7.77 -20.80
CA ASP A 198 -6.55 -7.75 -20.83
C ASP A 198 -6.07 -7.06 -19.55
N PRO A 199 -5.54 -7.79 -18.56
CA PRO A 199 -4.98 -7.19 -17.35
C PRO A 199 -3.76 -6.29 -17.64
N THR A 200 -3.32 -6.17 -18.90
CA THR A 200 -2.31 -5.21 -19.36
C THR A 200 -2.86 -3.82 -19.68
N LEU A 201 -4.14 -3.52 -19.48
CA LEU A 201 -4.58 -2.12 -19.43
C LEU A 201 -4.09 -1.49 -18.10
N LEU A 202 -2.80 -1.16 -18.11
CA LEU A 202 -1.96 -0.56 -17.07
C LEU A 202 -2.33 0.90 -16.72
N GLU A 203 -3.36 1.45 -17.37
CA GLU A 203 -3.90 2.80 -17.18
C GLU A 203 -4.36 3.15 -15.75
N PRO A 204 -4.91 2.24 -14.91
CA PRO A 204 -5.33 2.60 -13.56
C PRO A 204 -4.15 2.78 -12.59
N PHE A 205 -2.98 2.17 -12.84
CA PHE A 205 -1.76 2.37 -12.04
C PHE A 205 -1.16 3.76 -12.28
N VAL A 206 -1.28 4.22 -13.52
CA VAL A 206 -0.81 5.53 -13.98
C VAL A 206 -1.67 6.63 -13.38
N ALA A 207 -2.99 6.55 -13.57
CA ALA A 207 -3.94 7.49 -12.97
C ALA A 207 -3.83 7.49 -11.43
N ASP A 208 -3.53 6.32 -10.85
CA ASP A 208 -3.21 6.17 -9.44
C ASP A 208 -2.11 7.14 -9.00
N GLU A 209 -0.85 6.88 -9.33
CA GLU A 209 0.29 7.63 -8.77
C GLU A 209 0.12 9.14 -8.98
N LEU A 210 -0.44 9.52 -10.13
CA LEU A 210 -0.74 10.90 -10.50
C LEU A 210 -1.81 11.54 -9.61
N LEU A 211 -2.94 10.87 -9.35
CA LEU A 211 -4.01 11.40 -8.50
C LEU A 211 -3.63 11.40 -7.02
N LEU A 212 -2.78 10.47 -6.57
CA LEU A 212 -2.27 10.45 -5.18
C LEU A 212 -1.50 11.72 -4.87
N GLU A 213 -0.59 12.07 -5.78
CA GLU A 213 0.32 13.17 -5.61
C GLU A 213 -0.38 14.51 -5.79
N PHE A 214 -1.35 14.57 -6.72
CA PHE A 214 -2.30 15.67 -6.77
C PHE A 214 -3.02 15.85 -5.44
N CYS A 215 -3.64 14.80 -4.89
CA CYS A 215 -4.38 14.92 -3.61
C CYS A 215 -3.48 15.32 -2.43
N ARG A 216 -2.22 14.85 -2.39
CA ARG A 216 -1.25 15.21 -1.35
C ARG A 216 -0.78 16.65 -1.43
N SER A 217 -0.68 17.19 -2.65
CA SER A 217 -0.17 18.54 -2.91
C SER A 217 -1.24 19.63 -2.81
N LEU A 218 -2.50 19.29 -2.52
CA LEU A 218 -3.58 20.27 -2.37
C LEU A 218 -3.44 21.04 -1.05
N PRO A 219 -3.18 22.36 -1.08
CA PRO A 219 -3.28 23.18 0.11
C PRO A 219 -4.74 23.26 0.59
N PRO A 220 -4.98 23.49 1.89
CA PRO A 220 -6.32 23.74 2.42
C PRO A 220 -7.00 24.93 1.70
N GLY A 221 -8.31 24.83 1.47
CA GLY A 221 -9.10 25.87 0.78
C GLY A 221 -9.17 25.74 -0.75
N ARG A 222 -8.88 24.56 -1.31
CA ARG A 222 -9.06 24.24 -2.74
C ARG A 222 -10.07 23.11 -2.95
N GLU A 223 -11.27 23.22 -2.38
CA GLU A 223 -12.31 22.17 -2.53
C GLU A 223 -12.65 21.88 -4.00
N CYS A 224 -12.60 22.90 -4.86
CA CYS A 224 -12.82 22.74 -6.31
C CYS A 224 -11.87 21.73 -6.96
N LEU A 225 -10.61 21.66 -6.49
CA LEU A 225 -9.63 20.70 -7.03
C LEU A 225 -9.90 19.29 -6.52
N ALA A 226 -10.32 19.14 -5.27
CA ALA A 226 -10.75 17.85 -4.73
C ALA A 226 -11.96 17.29 -5.50
N LEU A 227 -12.95 18.15 -5.83
CA LEU A 227 -14.09 17.76 -6.66
C LEU A 227 -13.69 17.37 -8.09
N HIS A 228 -12.75 18.10 -8.69
CA HIS A 228 -12.23 17.77 -10.02
C HIS A 228 -11.49 16.42 -10.02
N ALA A 229 -10.61 16.18 -9.03
CA ALA A 229 -9.96 14.90 -8.83
C ALA A 229 -10.98 13.77 -8.60
N GLY A 230 -12.05 14.04 -7.84
CA GLY A 230 -13.16 13.12 -7.65
C GLY A 230 -13.83 12.75 -8.98
N GLY A 231 -14.15 13.73 -9.83
CA GLY A 231 -14.72 13.47 -11.15
C GLY A 231 -13.81 12.62 -12.06
N LEU A 232 -12.51 12.86 -12.02
CA LEU A 232 -11.52 12.07 -12.76
C LEU A 232 -11.42 10.65 -12.24
N LEU A 233 -11.36 10.46 -10.92
CA LEU A 233 -11.35 9.14 -10.27
C LEU A 233 -12.65 8.37 -10.54
N GLU A 234 -13.80 9.02 -10.50
CA GLU A 234 -15.09 8.40 -10.83
C GLU A 234 -15.12 7.92 -12.28
N ARG A 235 -14.63 8.74 -13.22
CA ARG A 235 -14.51 8.36 -14.64
C ARG A 235 -13.53 7.20 -14.84
N ALA A 236 -12.38 7.26 -14.17
CA ALA A 236 -11.38 6.20 -14.21
C ALA A 236 -11.93 4.88 -13.64
N LEU A 237 -12.66 4.94 -12.51
CA LEU A 237 -13.29 3.77 -11.90
C LEU A 237 -14.43 3.22 -12.77
N ALA A 238 -15.19 4.08 -13.46
CA ALA A 238 -16.20 3.64 -14.41
C ALA A 238 -15.59 2.89 -15.60
N ALA A 239 -14.42 3.31 -16.07
CA ALA A 239 -13.66 2.57 -17.08
C ALA A 239 -13.02 1.29 -16.52
N HIS A 240 -12.55 1.31 -15.27
CA HIS A 240 -11.83 0.20 -14.64
C HIS A 240 -12.45 -0.22 -13.29
N PRO A 241 -13.67 -0.78 -13.28
CA PRO A 241 -14.41 -1.07 -12.04
C PRO A 241 -13.75 -2.13 -11.15
N ALA A 242 -12.83 -2.94 -11.70
CA ALA A 242 -12.08 -3.94 -10.96
C ALA A 242 -10.85 -3.37 -10.20
N SER A 243 -10.54 -2.08 -10.36
CA SER A 243 -9.38 -1.46 -9.70
C SER A 243 -9.67 -1.14 -8.24
N SER A 244 -9.16 -1.99 -7.34
CA SER A 244 -9.26 -1.78 -5.89
C SER A 244 -8.50 -0.53 -5.43
N SER A 245 -7.41 -0.16 -6.11
CA SER A 245 -6.65 1.03 -5.75
C SER A 245 -7.41 2.32 -6.06
N LEU A 246 -8.00 2.44 -7.26
CA LEU A 246 -8.87 3.56 -7.61
C LEU A 246 -10.05 3.66 -6.63
N THR A 247 -10.66 2.52 -6.30
CA THR A 247 -11.76 2.45 -5.33
C THR A 247 -11.31 2.94 -3.94
N LEU A 248 -10.16 2.50 -3.43
CA LEU A 248 -9.62 2.92 -2.13
C LEU A 248 -9.30 4.42 -2.09
N ARG A 249 -8.80 5.00 -3.18
CA ARG A 249 -8.45 6.41 -3.24
C ARG A 249 -9.67 7.30 -3.35
N LEU A 250 -10.62 6.92 -4.19
CA LEU A 250 -11.90 7.58 -4.29
C LEU A 250 -12.66 7.48 -2.96
N LEU A 251 -12.59 6.34 -2.27
CA LEU A 251 -13.09 6.19 -0.90
C LEU A 251 -12.45 7.22 0.04
N ARG A 252 -11.11 7.31 0.08
CA ARG A 252 -10.40 8.28 0.93
C ARG A 252 -10.75 9.73 0.61
N LEU A 253 -10.92 10.07 -0.66
CA LEU A 253 -11.35 11.39 -1.10
C LEU A 253 -12.78 11.70 -0.65
N HIS A 254 -13.71 10.76 -0.81
CA HIS A 254 -15.09 10.96 -0.32
C HIS A 254 -15.17 11.01 1.20
N VAL A 255 -14.30 10.29 1.92
CA VAL A 255 -14.12 10.41 3.37
C VAL A 255 -13.68 11.82 3.74
N SER A 256 -12.65 12.37 3.06
CA SER A 256 -12.18 13.74 3.35
C SER A 256 -13.18 14.83 2.96
N LEU A 257 -14.07 14.55 2.00
CA LEU A 257 -15.18 15.42 1.61
C LEU A 257 -16.43 15.26 2.49
N GLY A 258 -16.44 14.34 3.47
CA GLY A 258 -17.61 14.05 4.31
C GLY A 258 -18.78 13.37 3.58
N SER A 259 -18.53 12.85 2.38
CA SER A 259 -19.53 12.19 1.51
C SER A 259 -19.75 10.72 1.96
N HIS A 260 -20.35 10.54 3.13
CA HIS A 260 -20.52 9.24 3.78
C HIS A 260 -21.26 8.20 2.91
N GLN A 261 -22.31 8.60 2.17
CA GLN A 261 -23.08 7.67 1.32
C GLN A 261 -22.24 7.10 0.18
N ARG A 262 -21.49 7.95 -0.53
CA ARG A 262 -20.65 7.52 -1.64
C ARG A 262 -19.44 6.74 -1.13
N ALA A 263 -18.83 7.18 -0.03
CA ALA A 263 -17.78 6.44 0.66
C ALA A 263 -18.25 5.02 1.03
N HIS A 264 -19.45 4.87 1.60
CA HIS A 264 -20.00 3.56 1.95
C HIS A 264 -20.20 2.67 0.72
N ALA A 265 -20.76 3.20 -0.37
CA ALA A 265 -20.92 2.45 -1.61
C ALA A 265 -19.58 1.96 -2.19
N LEU A 266 -18.53 2.79 -2.12
CA LEU A 266 -17.19 2.41 -2.56
C LEU A 266 -16.55 1.37 -1.65
N TYR A 267 -16.75 1.47 -0.33
CA TYR A 267 -16.31 0.44 0.61
C TYR A 267 -16.97 -0.91 0.33
N ASP A 268 -18.25 -0.90 -0.02
CA ASP A 268 -18.98 -2.10 -0.44
C ASP A 268 -18.45 -2.71 -1.75
N MET A 269 -18.04 -1.86 -2.71
CA MET A 269 -17.41 -2.30 -3.96
C MET A 269 -16.07 -3.02 -3.74
N LEU A 270 -15.34 -2.72 -2.65
CA LEU A 270 -14.10 -3.43 -2.32
C LEU A 270 -14.32 -4.88 -1.90
N GLU A 271 -15.56 -5.27 -1.61
CA GLU A 271 -15.94 -6.60 -1.11
C GLU A 271 -15.04 -7.09 0.04
N VAL A 272 -14.75 -6.20 1.00
CA VAL A 272 -13.87 -6.47 2.14
C VAL A 272 -14.33 -7.72 2.91
N LYS A 273 -13.46 -8.72 3.04
CA LYS A 273 -13.76 -10.01 3.67
C LYS A 273 -12.66 -10.43 4.65
N SER A 274 -13.05 -11.23 5.65
CA SER A 274 -12.13 -11.92 6.56
C SER A 274 -11.12 -10.95 7.20
N VAL A 275 -9.82 -11.26 7.17
CA VAL A 275 -8.76 -10.43 7.77
C VAL A 275 -8.73 -8.98 7.23
N GLN A 276 -9.24 -8.74 6.02
CA GLN A 276 -9.31 -7.39 5.47
C GLN A 276 -10.26 -6.49 6.27
N LEU A 277 -11.27 -7.05 6.95
CA LEU A 277 -12.15 -6.27 7.83
C LEU A 277 -11.35 -5.60 8.94
N ASP A 278 -10.42 -6.33 9.57
CA ASP A 278 -9.55 -5.77 10.62
C ASP A 278 -8.60 -4.70 10.04
N SER A 279 -8.10 -4.89 8.83
CA SER A 279 -7.14 -3.97 8.22
C SER A 279 -7.74 -2.75 7.53
N LEU A 280 -9.01 -2.79 7.07
CA LEU A 280 -9.59 -1.74 6.21
C LEU A 280 -10.84 -1.07 6.79
N SER A 281 -11.52 -1.65 7.78
CA SER A 281 -12.76 -1.05 8.31
C SER A 281 -12.56 0.32 8.97
N HIS A 282 -11.35 0.61 9.46
CA HIS A 282 -10.98 1.93 9.98
C HIS A 282 -11.12 3.05 8.94
N LEU A 283 -11.09 2.74 7.64
CA LEU A 283 -11.21 3.72 6.57
C LEU A 283 -12.62 4.31 6.46
N ILE A 284 -13.65 3.58 6.89
CA ILE A 284 -15.06 3.94 6.65
C ILE A 284 -15.81 4.26 7.94
N LEU A 285 -15.45 3.64 9.07
CA LEU A 285 -16.19 3.82 10.33
C LEU A 285 -16.28 5.29 10.79
N PRO A 286 -15.22 6.11 10.76
CA PRO A 286 -15.33 7.51 11.20
C PRO A 286 -16.37 8.31 10.41
N VAL A 287 -16.32 8.25 9.08
CA VAL A 287 -17.24 9.02 8.21
C VAL A 287 -18.68 8.51 8.33
N LEU A 288 -18.90 7.22 8.62
CA LEU A 288 -20.24 6.69 8.88
C LEU A 288 -20.81 7.19 10.20
N VAL A 289 -19.99 7.29 11.24
CA VAL A 289 -20.40 7.86 12.54
C VAL A 289 -20.76 9.34 12.37
N GLU A 290 -19.91 10.11 11.68
CA GLU A 290 -20.16 11.53 11.37
C GLU A 290 -21.42 11.72 10.53
N GLY A 291 -21.67 10.82 9.57
CA GLY A 291 -22.88 10.78 8.75
C GLY A 291 -24.10 10.15 9.45
N ALA A 292 -24.05 9.94 10.77
CA ALA A 292 -25.12 9.32 11.57
C ALA A 292 -25.66 7.98 11.01
N SER A 293 -24.82 7.24 10.28
CA SER A 293 -25.15 5.97 9.64
C SER A 293 -24.95 4.79 10.60
N TYR A 294 -25.54 4.87 11.79
CA TYR A 294 -25.28 3.95 12.91
C TYR A 294 -25.64 2.49 12.62
N VAL A 295 -26.59 2.23 11.71
CA VAL A 295 -26.91 0.86 11.27
C VAL A 295 -25.71 0.23 10.56
N ALA A 296 -25.10 0.94 9.60
CA ALA A 296 -23.94 0.46 8.87
C ALA A 296 -22.72 0.30 9.80
N VAL A 297 -22.54 1.24 10.75
CA VAL A 297 -21.49 1.13 11.80
C VAL A 297 -21.66 -0.16 12.60
N GLY A 298 -22.90 -0.45 13.05
CA GLY A 298 -23.22 -1.67 13.78
C GLY A 298 -22.91 -2.94 13.00
N GLU A 299 -23.33 -3.00 11.73
CA GLU A 299 -23.07 -4.14 10.85
C GLU A 299 -21.57 -4.42 10.67
N ILE A 300 -20.78 -3.38 10.37
CA ILE A 300 -19.32 -3.52 10.21
C ILE A 300 -18.67 -3.94 11.52
N CYS A 301 -19.07 -3.35 12.66
CA CYS A 301 -18.54 -3.72 13.97
C CYS A 301 -18.86 -5.19 14.30
N GLU A 302 -20.08 -5.65 14.05
CA GLU A 302 -20.46 -7.05 14.26
C GLU A 302 -19.62 -8.01 13.42
N GLU A 303 -19.35 -7.68 12.15
CA GLU A 303 -18.50 -8.48 11.26
C GLU A 303 -17.05 -8.56 11.77
N VAL A 304 -16.46 -7.43 12.19
CA VAL A 304 -15.11 -7.39 12.80
C VAL A 304 -15.08 -8.22 14.09
N LEU A 305 -16.05 -8.05 14.99
CA LEU A 305 -16.11 -8.83 16.23
C LEU A 305 -16.35 -10.32 15.98
N ALA A 306 -17.09 -10.69 14.92
CA ALA A 306 -17.27 -12.08 14.50
C ALA A 306 -15.98 -12.68 13.95
N LEU A 307 -15.22 -11.94 13.11
CA LEU A 307 -13.90 -12.33 12.64
C LEU A 307 -12.98 -12.66 13.83
N HIS A 308 -12.83 -11.74 14.77
CA HIS A 308 -11.94 -11.90 15.94
C HIS A 308 -12.31 -13.12 16.79
N ARG A 309 -13.60 -13.33 17.07
CA ARG A 309 -14.09 -14.53 17.77
C ARG A 309 -13.76 -15.81 17.00
N SER A 310 -13.94 -15.81 15.68
CA SER A 310 -13.67 -16.97 14.83
C SER A 310 -12.17 -17.29 14.77
N THR A 311 -11.31 -16.28 14.66
CA THR A 311 -9.86 -16.41 14.63
C THR A 311 -9.32 -16.89 15.97
N LYS A 312 -9.81 -16.34 17.10
CA LYS A 312 -9.44 -16.80 18.45
C LYS A 312 -9.70 -18.29 18.66
N ARG A 313 -10.72 -18.84 18.00
CA ARG A 313 -11.04 -20.28 18.04
C ARG A 313 -10.21 -21.10 17.07
N SER A 314 -10.09 -20.67 15.81
CA SER A 314 -9.56 -21.51 14.73
C SER A 314 -8.03 -21.48 14.59
N ALA A 315 -7.40 -20.37 14.95
CA ALA A 315 -5.96 -20.18 14.74
C ALA A 315 -5.08 -21.03 15.68
N PRO A 316 -5.43 -21.25 16.97
CA PRO A 316 -4.72 -22.22 17.81
C PRO A 316 -4.74 -23.64 17.24
N ASP A 317 -5.89 -24.10 16.74
CA ASP A 317 -6.02 -25.42 16.11
C ASP A 317 -5.14 -25.54 14.85
N ALA A 318 -5.04 -24.45 14.07
CA ALA A 318 -4.16 -24.40 12.92
C ALA A 318 -2.68 -24.50 13.33
N ALA A 319 -2.28 -23.83 14.41
CA ALA A 319 -0.92 -23.90 14.93
C ALA A 319 -0.55 -25.32 15.40
N VAL A 320 -1.45 -26.00 16.13
CA VAL A 320 -1.26 -27.40 16.54
C VAL A 320 -1.09 -28.32 15.31
N ARG A 321 -1.92 -28.14 14.28
CA ARG A 321 -1.77 -28.90 13.02
C ARG A 321 -0.43 -28.65 12.34
N SER A 322 0.05 -27.41 12.30
CA SER A 322 1.39 -27.09 11.76
C SER A 322 2.50 -27.84 12.49
N VAL A 323 2.41 -27.97 13.82
CA VAL A 323 3.36 -28.78 14.61
C VAL A 323 3.28 -30.26 14.23
N SER A 324 2.07 -30.83 14.15
CA SER A 324 1.87 -32.22 13.75
C SER A 324 2.40 -32.54 12.36
N CYS A 325 2.43 -31.56 11.45
CA CYS A 325 2.99 -31.68 10.11
C CYS A 325 4.50 -31.37 10.03
N GLY A 326 5.17 -31.02 11.12
CA GLY A 326 6.59 -30.64 11.14
C GLY A 326 6.89 -29.23 10.62
N ASN A 327 5.88 -28.38 10.40
CA ASN A 327 6.00 -27.00 9.91
C ASN A 327 6.14 -26.01 11.07
N TYR A 328 7.26 -26.04 11.78
CA TYR A 328 7.48 -25.22 12.97
C TYR A 328 7.53 -23.70 12.71
N SER A 329 8.06 -23.26 11.56
CA SER A 329 8.09 -21.84 11.19
C SER A 329 6.68 -21.26 11.06
N GLN A 330 5.79 -22.00 10.40
CA GLN A 330 4.38 -21.61 10.25
C GLN A 330 3.63 -21.61 11.60
N CYS A 331 3.96 -22.54 12.50
CA CYS A 331 3.39 -22.52 13.86
C CYS A 331 3.74 -21.22 14.59
N GLU A 332 4.99 -20.77 14.51
CA GLU A 332 5.42 -19.54 15.15
C GLU A 332 4.76 -18.30 14.51
N GLU A 333 4.61 -18.28 13.18
CA GLU A 333 3.86 -17.24 12.48
C GLU A 333 2.39 -17.18 12.92
N LEU A 334 1.72 -18.34 13.03
CA LEU A 334 0.34 -18.44 13.49
C LEU A 334 0.19 -17.99 14.94
N ARG A 335 1.14 -18.34 15.81
CA ARG A 335 1.17 -17.87 17.20
C ARG A 335 1.26 -16.35 17.29
N ARG A 336 2.16 -15.74 16.50
CA ARG A 336 2.29 -14.28 16.40
C ARG A 336 1.03 -13.63 15.84
N PHE A 337 0.43 -14.23 14.83
CA PHE A 337 -0.84 -13.78 14.25
C PHE A 337 -1.97 -13.79 15.28
N CYS A 338 -2.12 -14.86 16.07
CA CYS A 338 -3.09 -14.94 17.16
C CYS A 338 -2.90 -13.83 18.20
N ALA A 339 -1.65 -13.54 18.57
CA ALA A 339 -1.34 -12.47 19.53
C ALA A 339 -1.76 -11.09 18.99
N ARG A 340 -1.51 -10.82 17.69
CA ARG A 340 -1.91 -9.56 17.04
C ARG A 340 -3.42 -9.41 16.89
N MET A 341 -4.11 -10.47 16.47
CA MET A 341 -5.58 -10.51 16.33
C MET A 341 -6.30 -10.62 17.67
N GLY A 342 -5.59 -10.70 18.80
CA GLY A 342 -6.19 -10.74 20.12
C GLY A 342 -6.49 -9.33 20.65
N PRO A 343 -6.27 -9.10 21.96
CA PRO A 343 -6.38 -7.76 22.57
C PRO A 343 -5.44 -6.71 21.95
N GLY A 344 -4.46 -7.13 21.13
CA GLY A 344 -3.53 -6.24 20.45
C GLY A 344 -4.09 -5.54 19.21
N SER A 345 -5.25 -5.94 18.69
CA SER A 345 -5.87 -5.23 17.55
C SER A 345 -6.56 -3.96 18.05
N VAL A 346 -6.03 -2.80 17.66
CA VAL A 346 -6.66 -1.50 17.88
C VAL A 346 -8.03 -1.45 17.22
N GLN A 347 -8.17 -2.07 16.05
CA GLN A 347 -9.44 -2.10 15.33
C GLN A 347 -10.52 -2.89 16.07
N PHE A 348 -10.15 -4.01 16.69
CA PHE A 348 -11.06 -4.76 17.57
C PHE A 348 -11.58 -3.89 18.72
N LEU A 349 -10.69 -3.18 19.39
CA LEU A 349 -11.05 -2.30 20.51
C LEU A 349 -11.93 -1.13 20.04
N ALA A 350 -11.60 -0.52 18.91
CA ALA A 350 -12.41 0.55 18.31
C ALA A 350 -13.83 0.07 17.97
N CYS A 351 -13.98 -1.12 17.37
CA CYS A 351 -15.31 -1.69 17.09
C CYS A 351 -16.08 -2.05 18.37
N CYS A 352 -15.42 -2.52 19.42
CA CYS A 352 -16.07 -2.73 20.72
C CYS A 352 -16.64 -1.43 21.29
N ALA A 353 -15.85 -0.35 21.27
CA ALA A 353 -16.29 0.96 21.75
C ALA A 353 -17.47 1.50 20.91
N LEU A 354 -17.30 1.53 19.59
CA LEU A 354 -18.34 1.99 18.66
C LEU A 354 -19.65 1.19 18.78
N ALA A 355 -19.57 -0.12 18.94
CA ALA A 355 -20.75 -0.95 19.13
C ALA A 355 -21.52 -0.59 20.41
N LEU A 356 -20.81 -0.24 21.49
CA LEU A 356 -21.45 0.20 22.74
C LEU A 356 -22.01 1.61 22.63
N ASP A 357 -21.28 2.53 22.01
CA ASP A 357 -21.68 3.93 21.86
C ASP A 357 -22.88 4.07 20.90
N CYS A 358 -22.93 3.25 19.85
CA CYS A 358 -24.01 3.27 18.86
C CYS A 358 -25.23 2.44 19.29
N ALA A 359 -25.12 1.56 20.28
CA ALA A 359 -26.21 0.68 20.70
C ALA A 359 -27.51 1.43 21.07
N PRO A 360 -27.48 2.58 21.78
CA PRO A 360 -28.68 3.35 22.07
C PRO A 360 -29.29 4.05 20.85
N LEU A 361 -28.51 4.26 19.79
CA LEU A 361 -28.89 4.99 18.58
C LEU A 361 -29.37 4.06 17.47
N ALA A 362 -28.99 2.78 17.54
CA ALA A 362 -29.47 1.79 16.60
C ALA A 362 -30.99 1.60 16.76
N PRO A 363 -31.76 1.59 15.66
CA PRO A 363 -33.16 1.25 15.74
C PRO A 363 -33.29 -0.13 16.41
N PRO A 364 -34.27 -0.32 17.30
CA PRO A 364 -34.46 -1.62 17.95
C PRO A 364 -34.55 -2.67 16.86
N ALA A 365 -33.69 -3.69 16.94
CA ALA A 365 -33.68 -4.77 15.97
C ALA A 365 -35.13 -5.22 15.80
N PRO A 366 -35.67 -5.29 14.56
CA PRO A 366 -37.06 -5.64 14.33
C PRO A 366 -37.30 -6.91 15.12
N SER A 367 -38.16 -6.82 16.14
CA SER A 367 -38.34 -7.87 17.13
C SER A 367 -38.52 -9.16 16.33
N ARG A 368 -37.49 -10.03 16.33
CA ARG A 368 -37.53 -11.28 15.57
C ARG A 368 -38.69 -12.04 16.18
N ALA A 369 -39.88 -11.92 15.57
CA ALA A 369 -41.07 -12.56 16.04
C ALA A 369 -40.72 -14.04 16.14
N ARG A 370 -40.61 -14.55 17.37
CA ARG A 370 -40.36 -15.96 17.65
C ARG A 370 -41.45 -16.75 16.94
N GLY A 371 -41.20 -17.25 15.73
CA GLY A 371 -42.17 -18.11 15.06
C GLY A 371 -42.08 -18.18 13.54
N THR A 372 -41.55 -17.17 12.85
CA THR A 372 -41.52 -17.21 11.38
C THR A 372 -40.08 -17.13 10.89
N ARG A 373 -39.58 -18.25 10.34
CA ARG A 373 -38.40 -18.24 9.45
C ARG A 373 -38.77 -17.42 8.20
N VAL A 374 -38.73 -16.10 8.33
CA VAL A 374 -38.75 -15.22 7.18
C VAL A 374 -37.36 -15.34 6.56
N THR A 375 -37.25 -16.13 5.49
CA THR A 375 -36.13 -16.05 4.56
C THR A 375 -36.24 -14.73 3.83
N SER A 376 -35.92 -13.62 4.50
CA SER A 376 -35.76 -12.34 3.81
C SER A 376 -34.62 -12.53 2.81
N PRO A 377 -34.82 -12.18 1.52
CA PRO A 377 -33.73 -12.20 0.57
C PRO A 377 -32.74 -11.12 1.00
N ARG A 378 -31.67 -11.51 1.70
CA ARG A 378 -30.45 -10.69 1.68
C ARG A 378 -30.15 -10.51 0.19
N PRO A 379 -29.95 -9.28 -0.32
CA PRO A 379 -29.46 -9.09 -1.67
C PRO A 379 -28.25 -10.02 -1.81
N ARG A 380 -28.33 -10.95 -2.77
CA ARG A 380 -27.30 -11.95 -3.00
C ARG A 380 -26.02 -11.19 -3.38
N ARG A 381 -25.20 -10.79 -2.40
CA ARG A 381 -23.77 -10.59 -2.63
C ARG A 381 -23.29 -11.90 -3.25
N GLY A 382 -22.86 -11.84 -4.51
CA GLY A 382 -22.53 -13.00 -5.33
C GLY A 382 -21.58 -13.93 -4.59
N LYS A 383 -22.09 -15.05 -4.09
CA LYS A 383 -21.27 -16.08 -3.43
C LYS A 383 -20.58 -16.91 -4.51
N LEU A 384 -19.31 -16.65 -4.79
CA LEU A 384 -18.37 -17.73 -5.08
C LEU A 384 -18.10 -18.47 -3.76
N GLY A 385 -18.21 -19.80 -3.83
CA GLY A 385 -18.48 -20.65 -2.68
C GLY A 385 -17.44 -20.61 -1.55
N GLN A 386 -17.91 -20.28 -0.35
CA GLN A 386 -17.40 -20.86 0.90
C GLN A 386 -18.59 -21.34 1.73
N ARG A 387 -18.56 -22.63 2.11
CA ARG A 387 -19.56 -23.26 2.98
C ARG A 387 -19.49 -22.60 4.36
N GLY A 388 -20.61 -22.04 4.80
CA GLY A 388 -20.70 -21.26 6.03
C GLY A 388 -20.80 -22.13 7.29
N PHE A 389 -20.05 -21.72 8.32
CA PHE A 389 -20.40 -21.96 9.72
C PHE A 389 -21.35 -20.83 10.14
N THR A 390 -22.62 -21.14 10.40
CA THR A 390 -23.61 -20.17 10.92
C THR A 390 -23.92 -20.54 12.36
N GLY A 391 -23.16 -19.96 13.30
CA GLY A 391 -23.55 -19.90 14.69
C GLY A 391 -24.15 -18.52 14.95
N ASP A 392 -25.48 -18.43 15.03
CA ASP A 392 -26.20 -17.22 15.41
C ASP A 392 -25.87 -16.90 16.88
N VAL A 393 -25.17 -15.78 17.12
CA VAL A 393 -24.97 -15.24 18.47
C VAL A 393 -25.33 -13.75 18.41
N SER A 394 -26.58 -13.45 18.76
CA SER A 394 -27.04 -12.11 19.10
C SER A 394 -26.26 -11.62 20.32
N LEU A 395 -25.66 -10.43 20.21
CA LEU A 395 -25.03 -9.75 21.33
C LEU A 395 -26.13 -9.19 22.24
N ASP A 396 -26.44 -9.92 23.29
CA ASP A 396 -27.19 -9.36 24.43
C ASP A 396 -26.28 -8.31 25.10
N ALA A 397 -26.74 -7.05 25.16
CA ALA A 397 -26.01 -5.94 25.77
C ALA A 397 -25.41 -6.24 27.17
N PRO A 398 -26.05 -7.05 28.05
CA PRO A 398 -25.46 -7.45 29.33
C PRO A 398 -24.19 -8.31 29.18
N ARG A 399 -24.10 -9.10 28.11
CA ARG A 399 -22.99 -10.03 27.85
C ARG A 399 -21.74 -9.31 27.34
N ALA A 400 -21.93 -8.27 26.53
CA ALA A 400 -20.84 -7.38 26.10
C ALA A 400 -20.21 -6.66 27.30
N ALA A 401 -21.02 -6.17 28.24
CA ALA A 401 -20.54 -5.53 29.47
C ALA A 401 -19.77 -6.48 30.39
N SER A 402 -20.11 -7.78 30.41
CA SER A 402 -19.40 -8.79 31.20
C SER A 402 -18.02 -9.16 30.64
N LEU A 403 -17.84 -9.11 29.31
CA LEU A 403 -16.58 -9.40 28.63
C LEU A 403 -15.55 -8.26 28.73
N LEU A 404 -15.98 -7.07 29.15
CA LEU A 404 -15.10 -5.91 29.38
C LEU A 404 -14.67 -5.75 30.84
N ARG A 405 -15.38 -6.39 31.79
CA ARG A 405 -14.97 -6.43 33.21
C ARG A 405 -13.99 -7.56 33.52
N ALA A 406 -13.82 -8.50 32.61
CA ALA A 406 -12.88 -9.62 32.68
C ALA A 406 -11.75 -9.38 31.67
#